data_AF-A0A9W6WEV1-F1
#
_entry.id   AF-A0A9W6WEV1-F1
#
_cell.length_a   1.000
_cell.length_b   1.000
_cell.length_c   1.000
_cell.angle_alpha   90.00
_cell.angle_beta   90.00
_cell.angle_gamma   90.00
#
_symmetry.space_group_name_H-M   'P 1'
#
loop_
_entity.id
_entity.type
_entity.pdbx_description
1 polymer ?
#
loop_
_entity_poly.entity_id
_entity_poly.type
_entity_poly.pdbx_seq_one_letter_code
_entity_poly.pdbx_strand_id
1 'polypeptide(L)'
;MMDLSMNYESSKSSSSTSQLSQNNQAIPLKPDAVQCIHASPPLETTDVMLETLLMNPTLRKQFAYYAMTGNVTNLVWITRTNFIKFVRDCKLDLLPTPVLKDVDITNIFAAATGTGKGMNFAQLLSACIVIFKRAQHLQVSKDSSIYSL
;
A
#
# COMPACT_ATOMS: atom_id res chain seq x y z
N MET A 1 5.66 -16.12 -45.81
CA MET A 1 4.44 -15.61 -45.16
C MET A 1 4.15 -16.53 -44.00
N MET A 2 4.27 -16.05 -42.76
CA MET A 2 4.00 -16.86 -41.56
C MET A 2 2.66 -16.39 -41.01
N ASP A 3 1.70 -17.32 -41.02
CA ASP A 3 0.33 -17.14 -40.56
C ASP A 3 0.29 -17.33 -39.03
N LEU A 4 -0.17 -16.33 -38.30
CA LEU A 4 -0.31 -16.32 -36.84
C LEU A 4 -1.79 -16.50 -36.51
N SER A 5 -2.22 -17.76 -36.40
CA SER A 5 -3.56 -18.09 -35.94
C SER A 5 -3.60 -18.11 -34.40
N MET A 6 -4.11 -17.02 -33.81
CA MET A 6 -4.44 -16.92 -32.39
C MET A 6 -5.90 -17.34 -32.20
N ASN A 7 -6.12 -18.50 -31.59
CA ASN A 7 -7.46 -18.94 -31.18
C ASN A 7 -7.85 -18.23 -29.87
N TYR A 8 -8.95 -17.48 -29.94
CA TYR A 8 -9.57 -16.79 -28.82
C TYR A 8 -10.68 -17.67 -28.25
N GLU A 9 -10.50 -18.16 -27.03
CA GLU A 9 -11.54 -18.89 -26.31
C GLU A 9 -11.72 -18.25 -24.93
N SER A 10 -12.88 -17.60 -24.72
CA SER A 10 -13.41 -17.46 -23.36
C SER A 10 -14.93 -17.33 -23.42
N SER A 11 -15.57 -18.31 -22.80
CA SER A 11 -16.99 -18.59 -22.82
C SER A 11 -17.77 -17.74 -21.83
N LYS A 12 -19.05 -17.54 -22.17
CA LYS A 12 -20.11 -16.86 -21.44
C LYS A 12 -20.60 -17.63 -20.20
N SER A 13 -21.31 -16.86 -19.35
CA SER A 13 -22.43 -17.27 -18.47
C SER A 13 -22.01 -17.75 -17.07
N SER A 14 -22.70 -17.45 -15.97
CA SER A 14 -24.13 -17.24 -15.76
C SER A 14 -24.44 -16.40 -14.50
N SER A 15 -25.57 -15.71 -14.55
CA SER A 15 -26.30 -15.10 -13.44
C SER A 15 -26.75 -16.12 -12.39
N SER A 16 -26.90 -15.69 -11.13
CA SER A 16 -27.84 -16.30 -10.18
C SER A 16 -28.37 -15.28 -9.18
N THR A 17 -29.67 -15.02 -9.36
CA THR A 17 -30.59 -14.23 -8.54
C THR A 17 -30.88 -14.97 -7.23
N SER A 18 -30.84 -14.30 -6.08
CA SER A 18 -31.38 -14.83 -4.82
C SER A 18 -32.53 -13.95 -4.35
N GLN A 19 -33.72 -14.56 -4.25
CA GLN A 19 -34.94 -13.92 -3.77
C GLN A 19 -35.05 -13.90 -2.25
N LEU A 20 -35.67 -12.81 -1.82
CA LEU A 20 -35.98 -12.32 -0.49
C LEU A 20 -37.08 -13.17 0.17
N SER A 21 -36.85 -13.66 1.40
CA SER A 21 -37.90 -14.20 2.27
C SER A 21 -38.25 -13.16 3.33
N GLN A 22 -39.53 -12.77 3.38
CA GLN A 22 -40.10 -11.90 4.41
C GLN A 22 -40.49 -12.72 5.65
N ASN A 23 -40.28 -12.17 6.86
CA ASN A 23 -41.17 -12.46 7.97
C ASN A 23 -41.21 -11.29 8.97
N ASN A 24 -42.43 -10.85 9.28
CA ASN A 24 -42.77 -9.70 10.11
C ASN A 24 -42.96 -10.12 11.58
N GLN A 25 -42.52 -9.28 12.54
CA GLN A 25 -43.29 -8.94 13.75
C GLN A 25 -42.69 -7.71 14.45
N ALA A 26 -43.56 -6.72 14.71
CA ALA A 26 -43.34 -5.51 15.53
C ALA A 26 -43.50 -5.85 17.04
N ILE A 27 -43.12 -5.08 18.09
CA ILE A 27 -43.33 -3.66 18.48
C ILE A 27 -42.37 -3.36 19.74
N PRO A 28 -42.40 -2.24 20.52
CA PRO A 28 -41.77 -0.89 20.41
C PRO A 28 -40.80 -0.40 21.57
N LEU A 29 -40.10 0.75 21.31
CA LEU A 29 -39.68 1.89 22.21
C LEU A 29 -38.64 1.61 23.34
N LYS A 30 -37.57 2.38 23.65
CA LYS A 30 -37.06 3.77 23.41
C LYS A 30 -35.60 3.85 24.00
N PRO A 31 -34.96 5.04 24.20
CA PRO A 31 -33.93 5.73 23.40
C PRO A 31 -32.47 5.62 23.91
N ASP A 32 -31.56 6.27 23.17
CA ASP A 32 -30.21 6.72 23.55
C ASP A 32 -29.06 5.71 23.57
N ALA A 33 -28.42 5.57 22.41
CA ALA A 33 -26.97 5.73 22.31
C ALA A 33 -26.63 6.12 20.86
N VAL A 34 -26.09 7.32 20.67
CA VAL A 34 -25.45 7.72 19.42
C VAL A 34 -24.24 6.82 19.24
N GLN A 35 -24.45 5.69 18.57
CA GLN A 35 -23.40 4.77 18.20
C GLN A 35 -22.66 5.42 17.03
N CYS A 36 -21.55 6.09 17.34
CA CYS A 36 -20.59 6.50 16.33
C CYS A 36 -20.10 5.21 15.66
N ILE A 37 -20.67 4.91 14.50
CA ILE A 37 -20.20 3.85 13.62
C ILE A 37 -18.81 4.29 13.17
N HIS A 38 -17.81 3.80 13.89
CA HIS A 38 -16.42 3.87 13.47
C HIS A 38 -16.29 2.96 12.26
N ALA A 39 -16.65 3.50 11.09
CA ALA A 39 -16.47 2.83 9.82
C ALA A 39 -14.96 2.61 9.63
N SER A 40 -14.51 1.39 9.89
CA SER A 40 -13.20 0.95 9.42
C SER A 40 -13.25 1.01 7.88
N PRO A 41 -12.28 1.66 7.21
CA PRO A 41 -12.29 1.70 5.76
C PRO A 41 -12.22 0.26 5.20
N PRO A 42 -12.93 -0.06 4.10
CA PRO A 42 -12.99 -1.42 3.57
C PRO A 42 -11.58 -1.91 3.19
N LEU A 43 -11.18 -3.06 3.74
CA LEU A 43 -9.88 -3.71 3.48
C LEU A 43 -9.60 -3.90 1.97
N GLU A 44 -10.65 -4.03 1.16
CA GLU A 44 -10.57 -4.19 -0.31
C GLU A 44 -9.94 -2.99 -1.02
N THR A 45 -9.99 -1.80 -0.43
CA THR A 45 -9.45 -0.57 -1.04
C THR A 45 -7.91 -0.60 -1.12
N THR A 46 -7.26 -1.23 -0.14
CA THR A 46 -5.79 -1.24 -0.04
C THR A 46 -5.13 -2.15 -1.07
N ASP A 47 -5.73 -3.28 -1.38
CA ASP A 47 -5.17 -4.23 -2.35
C ASP A 47 -5.28 -3.70 -3.78
N VAL A 48 -6.44 -3.13 -4.15
CA VAL A 48 -6.64 -2.47 -5.45
C VAL A 48 -5.69 -1.28 -5.62
N MET A 49 -5.47 -0.51 -4.55
CA MET A 49 -4.50 0.59 -4.57
C MET A 49 -3.06 0.09 -4.76
N LEU A 50 -2.67 -0.99 -4.08
CA LEU A 50 -1.32 -1.57 -4.23
C LEU A 50 -1.10 -2.14 -5.62
N GLU A 51 -2.10 -2.83 -6.19
CA GLU A 51 -2.06 -3.33 -7.57
C GLU A 51 -1.91 -2.18 -8.58
N THR A 52 -2.66 -1.09 -8.38
CA THR A 52 -2.54 0.11 -9.20
C THR A 52 -1.14 0.74 -9.11
N LEU A 53 -0.57 0.81 -7.90
CA LEU A 53 0.79 1.29 -7.70
C LEU A 53 1.84 0.37 -8.34
N LEU A 54 1.62 -0.95 -8.27
CA LEU A 54 2.47 -1.94 -8.91
C LEU A 54 2.47 -1.80 -10.43
N MET A 55 1.39 -1.36 -11.05
CA MET A 55 1.30 -1.15 -12.49
C MET A 55 1.66 0.28 -12.93
N ASN A 56 1.99 1.19 -12.00
CA ASN A 56 2.29 2.56 -12.32
C ASN A 56 3.63 2.70 -13.09
N PRO A 57 3.64 3.17 -14.35
CA PRO A 57 4.85 3.22 -15.18
C PRO A 57 5.86 4.25 -14.67
N THR A 58 5.39 5.35 -14.07
CA THR A 58 6.26 6.38 -13.50
C THR A 58 7.05 5.85 -12.30
N LEU A 59 6.37 5.14 -11.39
CA LEU A 59 7.03 4.53 -10.22
C LEU A 59 8.02 3.44 -10.65
N ARG A 60 7.67 2.63 -11.66
CA ARG A 60 8.58 1.63 -12.23
C ARG A 60 9.83 2.27 -12.85
N LYS A 61 9.68 3.39 -13.55
CA LYS A 61 10.81 4.13 -14.12
C LYS A 61 11.72 4.69 -13.03
N GLN A 62 11.15 5.23 -11.95
CA GLN A 62 11.93 5.67 -10.79
C GLN A 62 12.68 4.50 -10.15
N PHE A 63 12.01 3.36 -9.95
CA PHE A 63 12.66 2.16 -9.45
C PHE A 63 13.84 1.73 -10.33
N ALA A 64 13.65 1.68 -11.66
CA ALA A 64 14.71 1.32 -12.61
C ALA A 64 15.93 2.26 -12.49
N TYR A 65 15.72 3.57 -12.31
CA TYR A 65 16.81 4.52 -12.10
C TYR A 65 17.70 4.15 -10.90
N TYR A 66 17.10 3.82 -9.76
CA TYR A 66 17.86 3.39 -8.57
C TYR A 66 18.40 1.97 -8.67
N ALA A 67 17.74 1.07 -9.41
CA ALA A 67 18.23 -0.29 -9.68
C ALA A 67 19.50 -0.30 -10.53
N MET A 68 19.54 0.58 -11.53
CA MET A 68 20.67 0.73 -12.45
C MET A 68 21.87 1.48 -11.84
N THR A 69 21.70 2.10 -10.67
CA THR A 69 22.77 2.85 -10.01
C THR A 69 23.88 1.91 -9.55
N GLY A 70 25.03 1.99 -10.21
CA GLY A 70 26.21 1.13 -9.99
C GLY A 70 26.21 -0.17 -10.80
N ASN A 71 25.10 -0.54 -11.43
CA ASN A 71 25.01 -1.68 -12.35
C ASN A 71 23.90 -1.45 -13.39
N VAL A 72 24.26 -0.97 -14.58
CA VAL A 72 23.32 -0.57 -15.63
C VAL A 72 22.47 -1.71 -16.20
N THR A 73 22.83 -2.97 -15.96
CA THR A 73 22.03 -4.12 -16.44
C THR A 73 21.03 -4.62 -15.38
N ASN A 74 21.08 -4.07 -14.16
CA ASN A 74 20.18 -4.45 -13.09
C ASN A 74 18.89 -3.62 -13.12
N LEU A 75 17.78 -4.29 -13.41
CA LEU A 75 16.44 -3.71 -13.39
C LEU A 75 15.51 -4.36 -12.35
N VAL A 76 16.03 -5.28 -11.53
CA VAL A 76 15.20 -6.21 -10.75
C VAL A 76 15.20 -5.87 -9.26
N TRP A 77 16.33 -5.37 -8.73
CA TRP A 77 16.45 -5.03 -7.32
C TRP A 77 17.22 -3.73 -7.09
N ILE A 78 17.03 -3.13 -5.92
CA ILE A 78 17.89 -2.07 -5.40
C ILE A 78 18.68 -2.56 -4.19
N THR A 79 19.90 -2.09 -4.05
CA THR A 79 20.73 -2.35 -2.86
C THR A 79 20.26 -1.48 -1.69
N ARG A 80 20.71 -1.82 -0.48
CA ARG A 80 20.47 -0.98 0.71
C ARG A 80 20.92 0.47 0.50
N THR A 81 22.10 0.66 -0.09
CA THR A 81 22.65 2.00 -0.35
C THR A 81 21.77 2.79 -1.31
N ASN A 82 21.29 2.16 -2.38
CA ASN A 82 20.42 2.82 -3.35
C ASN A 82 19.03 3.11 -2.76
N PHE A 83 18.53 2.26 -1.86
CA PHE A 83 17.30 2.53 -1.11
C PHE A 83 17.44 3.73 -0.17
N ILE A 84 18.54 3.85 0.58
CA ILE A 84 18.81 5.03 1.44
C ILE A 84 18.85 6.30 0.58
N LYS A 85 19.50 6.24 -0.58
CA LYS A 85 19.52 7.36 -1.53
C LYS A 85 18.12 7.74 -2.00
N PHE A 86 17.31 6.75 -2.42
CA PHE A 86 15.91 6.96 -2.81
C PHE A 86 15.11 7.66 -1.71
N VAL A 87 15.21 7.21 -0.45
CA VAL A 87 14.49 7.80 0.68
C VAL A 87 14.83 9.28 0.84
N ARG A 88 16.11 9.65 0.73
CA ARG A 88 16.59 11.04 0.86
C ARG A 88 16.23 11.90 -0.34
N ASP A 89 16.40 11.38 -1.55
CA ASP A 89 16.08 12.09 -2.79
C ASP A 89 14.57 12.40 -2.86
N CYS A 90 13.74 11.49 -2.37
CA CYS A 90 12.29 11.68 -2.23
C CYS A 90 11.89 12.44 -0.95
N LYS A 91 12.85 12.86 -0.11
CA LYS A 91 12.63 13.57 1.15
C LYS A 91 11.67 12.83 2.11
N LEU A 92 11.64 11.51 2.03
CA LEU A 92 10.81 10.67 2.89
C LEU A 92 11.31 10.64 4.33
N ASP A 93 12.60 10.94 4.52
CA ASP A 93 13.23 11.13 5.83
C ASP A 93 12.76 12.40 6.56
N LEU A 94 12.27 13.38 5.80
CA LEU A 94 11.71 14.63 6.31
C LEU A 94 10.22 14.55 6.63
N LEU A 95 9.59 13.39 6.41
CA LEU A 95 8.18 13.21 6.79
C LEU A 95 8.00 13.46 8.29
N PRO A 96 6.84 13.97 8.72
CA PRO A 96 6.63 14.40 10.09
C PRO A 96 6.88 13.24 11.05
N THR A 97 7.70 13.46 12.09
CA THR A 97 7.56 12.82 13.41
C THR A 97 7.71 11.29 13.49
N PRO A 98 8.50 10.67 14.38
CA PRO A 98 9.92 10.92 14.53
C PRO A 98 10.65 10.89 13.18
N VAL A 99 11.63 11.78 13.03
CA VAL A 99 12.54 11.84 11.88
C VAL A 99 13.12 10.46 11.60
N LEU A 100 13.11 10.06 10.34
CA LEU A 100 13.61 8.76 9.92
C LEU A 100 15.15 8.77 9.92
N LYS A 101 15.78 8.10 10.89
CA LYS A 101 17.24 8.01 10.96
C LYS A 101 17.76 6.91 10.03
N ASP A 102 19.04 6.95 9.69
CA ASP A 102 19.68 5.91 8.86
C ASP A 102 19.47 4.47 9.39
N VAL A 103 19.44 4.32 10.71
CA VAL A 103 19.13 3.04 11.37
C VAL A 103 17.68 2.60 11.11
N ASP A 104 16.71 3.52 11.16
CA ASP A 104 15.31 3.22 10.84
C ASP A 104 15.17 2.80 9.36
N ILE A 105 15.82 3.54 8.45
CA ILE A 105 15.81 3.23 7.01
C ILE A 105 16.41 1.85 6.76
N THR A 106 17.54 1.54 7.42
CA THR A 106 18.19 0.22 7.32
C THR A 106 17.29 -0.90 7.86
N ASN A 107 16.60 -0.66 8.98
CA ASN A 107 15.68 -1.63 9.55
C ASN A 107 14.46 -1.86 8.64
N ILE A 108 13.93 -0.82 8.00
CA ILE A 108 12.84 -0.94 7.01
C ILE A 108 13.30 -1.75 5.80
N PHE A 109 14.52 -1.51 5.31
CA PHE A 109 15.10 -2.31 4.23
C PHE A 109 15.17 -3.79 4.62
N ALA A 110 15.72 -4.08 5.80
CA ALA A 110 15.84 -5.46 6.29
C ALA A 110 14.47 -6.12 6.47
N ALA A 111 13.49 -5.40 7.01
CA ALA A 111 12.13 -5.91 7.21
C ALA A 111 11.44 -6.26 5.87
N ALA A 112 11.62 -5.42 4.83
CA ALA A 112 11.01 -5.65 3.52
C ALA A 112 11.70 -6.77 2.72
N THR A 113 13.00 -6.95 2.92
CA THR A 113 13.81 -7.92 2.15
C THR A 113 14.01 -9.26 2.86
N GLY A 114 13.82 -9.32 4.17
CA GLY A 114 14.12 -10.48 4.99
C GLY A 114 15.61 -10.82 4.94
N THR A 115 15.95 -11.98 4.39
CA THR A 115 17.34 -12.44 4.17
C THR A 115 17.90 -12.05 2.79
N GLY A 116 17.11 -11.35 1.97
CA GLY A 116 17.48 -10.94 0.62
C GLY A 116 18.58 -9.89 0.58
N LYS A 117 19.44 -9.96 -0.45
CA LYS A 117 20.52 -8.98 -0.69
C LYS A 117 20.05 -7.70 -1.39
N GLY A 118 18.83 -7.71 -1.91
CA GLY A 118 18.27 -6.61 -2.70
C GLY A 118 16.75 -6.55 -2.55
N MET A 119 16.22 -5.35 -2.74
CA MET A 119 14.81 -5.02 -2.64
C MET A 119 14.21 -4.89 -4.04
N ASN A 120 13.25 -5.75 -4.38
CA ASN A 120 12.51 -5.64 -5.63
C ASN A 120 11.44 -4.53 -5.58
N PHE A 121 10.74 -4.30 -6.69
CA PHE A 121 9.77 -3.21 -6.79
C PHE A 121 8.60 -3.33 -5.81
N ALA A 122 8.05 -4.54 -5.62
CA ALA A 122 6.96 -4.76 -4.67
C ALA A 122 7.40 -4.51 -3.22
N GLN A 123 8.62 -4.94 -2.88
CA GLN A 123 9.21 -4.69 -1.57
C GLN A 123 9.47 -3.20 -1.34
N LEU A 124 9.86 -2.44 -2.38
CA LEU A 124 9.99 -0.99 -2.30
C LEU A 124 8.65 -0.32 -1.98
N LEU A 125 7.56 -0.70 -2.67
CA LEU A 125 6.24 -0.16 -2.38
C LEU A 125 5.78 -0.48 -0.95
N SER A 126 6.02 -1.71 -0.50
CA SER A 126 5.75 -2.11 0.89
C SER A 126 6.54 -1.26 1.89
N ALA A 127 7.83 -1.03 1.64
CA ALA A 127 8.66 -0.15 2.46
C ALA A 127 8.13 1.29 2.51
N CYS A 128 7.70 1.86 1.37
CA CYS A 128 7.08 3.18 1.32
C CYS A 128 5.79 3.23 2.17
N ILE A 129 4.94 2.21 2.11
CA ILE A 129 3.72 2.14 2.93
C ILE A 129 4.07 2.16 4.43
N VAL A 130 5.09 1.42 4.84
CA VAL A 130 5.56 1.44 6.24
C VAL A 130 6.04 2.84 6.67
N ILE A 131 6.78 3.53 5.81
CA ILE A 131 7.24 4.90 6.05
C ILE A 131 6.03 5.85 6.22
N PHE A 132 5.06 5.80 5.31
CA PHE A 132 3.87 6.65 5.38
C PHE A 132 3.00 6.35 6.60
N LYS A 133 2.82 5.08 6.96
CA LYS A 133 2.09 4.68 8.18
C LYS A 133 2.76 5.23 9.45
N ARG A 134 4.10 5.22 9.52
CA ARG A 134 4.82 5.85 10.64
C ARG A 134 4.51 7.34 10.76
N ALA A 135 4.47 8.06 9.65
CA ALA A 135 4.16 9.49 9.64
C ALA A 135 2.70 9.80 10.05
N GLN A 136 1.75 8.92 9.71
CA GLN A 136 0.32 9.09 10.01
C GLN A 136 -0.04 8.85 11.48
N HIS A 137 0.60 7.87 12.14
CA HIS A 137 0.29 7.52 13.54
C HIS A 137 0.48 8.69 14.53
N LEU A 138 1.20 9.75 14.14
CA LEU A 138 1.43 10.92 14.99
C LEU A 138 0.46 12.08 14.75
N GLN A 139 -0.29 12.07 13.65
CA GLN A 139 -1.32 13.08 13.40
C GLN A 139 -2.54 12.83 14.31
N VAL A 140 -2.95 11.57 14.46
CA VAL A 140 -4.12 11.18 15.28
C VAL A 140 -3.93 11.49 16.78
N SER A 141 -2.68 11.54 17.26
CA SER A 141 -2.38 11.81 18.67
C SER A 141 -2.45 13.29 19.05
N LYS A 142 -2.39 14.23 18.10
CA LYS A 142 -2.36 15.68 18.42
C LYS A 142 -3.75 16.29 18.54
N ASP A 143 -4.77 15.71 17.92
CA ASP A 143 -6.13 16.24 17.96
C ASP A 143 -6.89 15.84 19.25
N SER A 144 -6.41 14.81 19.96
CA SER A 144 -7.08 14.33 21.18
C SER A 144 -6.76 15.14 22.44
N SER A 145 -5.82 16.10 22.39
CA SER A 145 -5.43 16.88 23.59
C SER A 145 -6.10 18.25 23.71
N ILE A 146 -6.98 18.62 22.77
CA ILE A 146 -7.66 19.93 22.80
C ILE A 146 -9.01 19.86 23.58
N TYR A 147 -9.51 18.66 23.89
CA TYR A 147 -10.77 18.46 24.62
C TYR A 147 -10.63 18.03 26.09
N SER A 148 -9.48 18.27 26.72
CA SER A 148 -9.30 18.11 28.17
C SER A 148 -8.79 19.41 28.79
N LEU A 149 -9.72 20.36 28.95
CA LEU A 149 -9.61 21.49 29.88
C LEU A 149 -11.01 21.76 30.45
#